data_AF-A0A2A4KV83-F1
#
_entry.id   AF-A0A2A4KV83-F1
#
_cell.length_a   1.000
_cell.length_b   1.000
_cell.length_c   1.000
_cell.angle_alpha   90.00
_cell.angle_beta   90.00
_cell.angle_gamma   90.00
#
_symmetry.space_group_name_H-M   'P 1'
#
loop_
_entity.id
_entity.type
_entity.pdbx_description
1 polymer ?
#
loop_
_entity_poly.entity_id
_entity_poly.type
_entity_poly.pdbx_seq_one_letter_code
_entity_poly.pdbx_strand_id
1 'polypeptide(L)'
;MALLSLLLLAACSTEDAVKVPADRIIGDWKGPDGEQLSFSIDRKFTSSGLDSKNLAAIRCPGSTAAGSWGFFVDDENGSHMSKTAKSGSRIGLSFQDVRQEDCMMDLAVLDDGETLCATNDPDVPCGLEVRFSREK
;
A
#
# COMPACT_ATOMS: atom_id res chain seq x y z
N MET A 1 -32.52 -9.52 -39.58
CA MET A 1 -32.22 -8.71 -38.40
C MET A 1 -32.37 -9.59 -37.18
N ALA A 2 -31.26 -9.98 -36.55
CA ALA A 2 -31.25 -10.66 -35.27
C ALA A 2 -30.13 -10.04 -34.44
N LEU A 3 -30.48 -9.65 -33.22
CA LEU A 3 -29.75 -8.75 -32.34
C LEU A 3 -28.35 -9.30 -32.00
N LEU A 4 -27.32 -8.48 -32.25
CA LEU A 4 -26.02 -8.64 -31.60
C LEU A 4 -26.18 -8.22 -30.14
N SER A 5 -26.27 -9.21 -29.26
CA SER A 5 -26.09 -9.03 -27.81
C SER A 5 -24.67 -8.51 -27.56
N LEU A 6 -24.51 -7.21 -27.35
CA LEU A 6 -23.26 -6.65 -26.82
C LEU A 6 -23.09 -7.13 -25.38
N LEU A 7 -22.33 -8.22 -25.23
CA LEU A 7 -21.72 -8.61 -23.97
C LEU A 7 -20.75 -7.50 -23.58
N LEU A 8 -21.19 -6.62 -22.68
CA LEU A 8 -20.33 -5.70 -21.94
C LEU A 8 -19.38 -6.57 -21.11
N LEU A 9 -18.20 -6.85 -21.65
CA LEU A 9 -17.05 -7.29 -20.89
C LEU A 9 -16.73 -6.18 -19.89
N ALA A 10 -17.28 -6.29 -18.68
CA ALA A 10 -16.64 -5.70 -17.51
C ALA A 10 -15.29 -6.42 -17.40
N ALA A 11 -14.28 -5.89 -18.08
CA ALA A 11 -12.91 -6.28 -17.82
C ALA A 11 -12.66 -5.87 -16.36
N CYS A 12 -12.60 -6.86 -15.47
CA CYS A 12 -11.91 -6.70 -14.20
C CYS A 12 -10.48 -6.34 -14.57
N SER A 13 -10.15 -5.06 -14.66
CA SER A 13 -8.77 -4.63 -14.69
C SER A 13 -8.22 -4.89 -13.29
N THR A 14 -7.59 -6.04 -13.10
CA THR A 14 -6.70 -6.24 -11.96
C THR A 14 -5.48 -5.37 -12.22
N GLU A 15 -5.36 -4.28 -11.47
CA GLU A 15 -4.11 -3.51 -11.45
C GLU A 15 -3.02 -4.41 -10.86
N ASP A 16 -1.98 -4.71 -11.63
CA ASP A 16 -0.90 -5.57 -11.19
C ASP A 16 0.14 -4.78 -10.39
N ALA A 17 0.51 -5.30 -9.22
CA ALA A 17 1.56 -4.72 -8.41
C ALA A 17 2.94 -4.92 -9.09
N VAL A 18 3.73 -3.86 -9.17
CA VAL A 18 5.04 -3.84 -9.82
C VAL A 18 6.17 -3.94 -8.80
N LYS A 19 7.21 -4.71 -9.11
CA LYS A 19 8.36 -4.87 -8.20
C LYS A 19 9.37 -3.76 -8.41
N VAL A 20 9.66 -2.99 -7.35
CA VAL A 20 10.61 -1.86 -7.39
C VAL A 20 11.71 -1.99 -6.34
N PRO A 21 12.88 -1.38 -6.57
CA PRO A 21 13.93 -1.30 -5.55
C PRO A 21 13.53 -0.38 -4.38
N ALA A 22 14.15 -0.58 -3.21
CA ALA A 22 13.80 0.13 -1.97
C ALA A 22 13.97 1.67 -2.07
N ASP A 23 14.93 2.15 -2.84
CA ASP A 23 15.16 3.58 -3.09
C ASP A 23 13.98 4.25 -3.80
N ARG A 24 13.21 3.50 -4.60
CA ARG A 24 11.94 3.96 -5.20
C ARG A 24 10.79 4.08 -4.21
N ILE A 25 10.93 3.65 -2.96
CA ILE A 25 9.90 3.84 -1.92
C ILE A 25 10.24 5.02 -1.00
N ILE A 26 11.52 5.33 -0.83
CA ILE A 26 11.99 6.40 0.04
C ILE A 26 11.43 7.76 -0.42
N GLY A 27 11.05 8.59 0.55
CA GLY A 27 10.48 9.91 0.36
C GLY A 27 9.07 10.05 0.93
N ASP A 28 8.45 11.18 0.61
CA ASP A 28 7.13 11.57 1.11
C ASP A 28 6.05 11.25 0.07
N TRP A 29 4.91 10.78 0.57
CA TRP A 29 3.79 10.30 -0.21
C TRP A 29 2.50 10.87 0.37
N LYS A 30 1.61 11.32 -0.52
CA LYS A 30 0.38 12.01 -0.15
C LYS A 30 -0.84 11.35 -0.76
N GLY A 31 -1.81 11.06 0.08
CA GLY A 31 -3.13 10.58 -0.31
C GLY A 31 -4.07 11.74 -0.71
N PRO A 32 -5.22 11.41 -1.32
CA PRO A 32 -6.15 12.40 -1.86
C PRO A 32 -6.83 13.26 -0.80
N ASP A 33 -6.91 12.79 0.45
CA ASP A 33 -7.67 13.42 1.53
C ASP A 33 -6.78 13.94 2.67
N GLY A 34 -5.50 14.14 2.38
CA GLY A 34 -4.52 14.72 3.29
C GLY A 34 -3.71 13.70 4.09
N GLU A 35 -3.88 12.41 3.79
CA GLU A 35 -3.05 11.34 4.32
C GLU A 35 -1.59 11.55 3.90
N GLN A 36 -0.67 11.24 4.80
CA GLN A 36 0.76 11.37 4.55
C GLN A 36 1.48 10.12 5.03
N LEU A 37 2.46 9.69 4.23
CA LEU A 37 3.42 8.65 4.56
C LEU A 37 4.82 9.17 4.21
N SER A 38 5.78 9.01 5.11
CA SER A 38 7.18 9.31 4.84
C SER A 38 8.02 8.08 5.11
N PHE A 39 8.81 7.63 4.13
CA PHE A 39 9.66 6.46 4.23
C PHE A 39 11.13 6.85 4.21
N SER A 40 11.90 6.37 5.19
CA SER A 40 13.34 6.61 5.29
C SER A 40 14.18 5.39 4.91
N ILE A 41 15.44 5.64 4.59
CA ILE A 41 16.43 4.62 4.19
C ILE A 41 16.71 3.59 5.30
N ASP A 42 16.54 3.97 6.57
CA ASP A 42 16.75 3.10 7.74
C ASP A 42 15.50 2.26 8.08
N ARG A 43 14.57 2.10 7.13
CA ARG A 43 13.35 1.29 7.25
C ARG A 43 12.39 1.77 8.31
N LYS A 44 12.42 3.06 8.63
CA LYS A 44 11.41 3.71 9.45
C LYS A 44 10.41 4.43 8.57
N PHE A 45 9.21 4.60 9.08
CA PHE A 45 8.23 5.47 8.45
C PHE A 45 7.51 6.31 9.50
N THR A 46 6.94 7.41 9.05
CA THR A 46 5.95 8.19 9.78
C THR A 46 4.69 8.32 8.94
N SER A 47 3.54 8.47 9.60
CA SER A 47 2.25 8.65 8.93
C SER A 47 1.36 9.64 9.67
N SER A 48 0.36 10.17 8.97
CA SER A 48 -0.78 10.88 9.55
C SER A 48 -2.00 10.80 8.64
N GLY A 49 -3.19 10.96 9.22
CA GLY A 49 -4.46 10.99 8.50
C GLY A 49 -4.95 9.63 8.03
N LEU A 50 -4.44 8.51 8.56
CA LEU A 50 -4.83 7.17 8.11
C LEU A 50 -6.22 6.72 8.63
N ASP A 51 -7.01 7.64 9.19
CA ASP A 51 -8.41 7.47 9.57
C ASP A 51 -9.36 8.26 8.65
N SER A 52 -8.86 8.78 7.53
CA SER A 52 -9.66 9.44 6.50
C SER A 52 -10.57 8.45 5.76
N LYS A 53 -11.77 8.90 5.38
CA LYS A 53 -12.72 8.24 4.45
C LYS A 53 -12.60 6.71 4.36
N ASN A 54 -11.98 6.19 3.30
CA ASN A 54 -11.90 4.76 3.01
C ASN A 54 -10.95 4.01 3.96
N LEU A 55 -10.00 4.70 4.61
CA LEU A 55 -9.11 4.13 5.63
C LEU A 55 -9.73 4.11 7.03
N ALA A 56 -10.79 4.89 7.29
CA ALA A 56 -11.44 4.93 8.60
C ALA A 56 -11.88 3.55 9.10
N ALA A 57 -12.31 2.67 8.17
CA ALA A 57 -12.79 1.33 8.48
C ALA A 57 -11.68 0.36 8.96
N ILE A 58 -10.43 0.59 8.57
CA ILE A 58 -9.30 -0.26 8.96
C ILE A 58 -8.62 0.20 10.26
N ARG A 59 -9.13 1.28 10.88
CA ARG A 59 -8.77 1.76 12.23
C ARG A 59 -7.27 2.06 12.43
N CYS A 60 -6.59 2.44 11.35
CA CYS A 60 -5.22 2.93 11.43
C CYS A 60 -5.15 4.32 12.10
N PRO A 61 -3.98 4.72 12.63
CA PRO A 61 -3.84 5.99 13.35
C PRO A 61 -4.10 7.22 12.46
N GLY A 62 -5.05 8.05 12.85
CA GLY A 62 -5.26 9.38 12.28
C GLY A 62 -4.23 10.42 12.73
N SER A 63 -3.81 10.36 14.00
CA SER A 63 -2.74 11.21 14.53
C SER A 63 -1.39 10.80 13.94
N THR A 64 -0.38 11.65 14.13
CA THR A 64 1.00 11.29 13.80
C THR A 64 1.38 9.97 14.46
N ALA A 65 1.86 9.02 13.66
CA ALA A 65 2.35 7.73 14.10
C ALA A 65 3.69 7.41 13.44
N ALA A 66 4.43 6.48 14.03
CA ALA A 66 5.71 6.03 13.54
C ALA A 66 5.82 4.51 13.60
N GLY A 67 6.70 3.96 12.77
CA GLY A 67 6.85 2.53 12.64
C GLY A 67 8.07 2.11 11.84
N SER A 68 8.07 0.84 11.47
CA SER A 68 8.99 0.27 10.49
C SER A 68 8.26 -0.17 9.23
N TRP A 69 8.96 -0.16 8.11
CA TRP A 69 8.47 -0.70 6.84
C TRP A 69 9.42 -1.73 6.27
N GLY A 70 8.89 -2.56 5.37
CA GLY A 70 9.67 -3.55 4.63
C GLY A 70 8.86 -4.11 3.45
N PHE A 71 9.51 -4.84 2.57
CA PHE A 71 8.80 -5.53 1.50
C PHE A 71 8.29 -6.88 2.00
N PHE A 72 7.11 -7.29 1.58
CA PHE A 72 6.72 -8.68 1.70
C PHE A 72 7.58 -9.54 0.78
N VAL A 73 8.04 -10.66 1.31
CA VAL A 73 8.77 -11.71 0.57
C VAL A 73 8.13 -13.05 0.89
N ASP A 74 8.18 -13.95 -0.09
CA ASP A 74 7.74 -15.33 0.07
C ASP A 74 8.98 -16.23 0.06
N ASP A 75 9.15 -17.02 1.12
CA ASP A 75 10.19 -18.03 1.22
C ASP A 75 9.66 -19.33 1.85
N GLU A 76 10.55 -20.21 2.28
CA GLU A 76 10.19 -21.49 2.91
C GLU A 76 9.36 -21.36 4.20
N ASN A 77 9.38 -20.18 4.83
CA ASN A 77 8.60 -19.87 6.04
C ASN A 77 7.28 -19.17 5.73
N GLY A 78 6.95 -19.00 4.44
CA GLY A 78 5.75 -18.32 3.97
C GLY A 78 5.93 -16.81 3.79
N SER A 79 4.81 -16.13 3.56
CA SER A 79 4.79 -14.69 3.28
C SER A 79 5.03 -13.88 4.54
N HIS A 80 6.06 -13.02 4.54
CA HIS A 80 6.38 -12.19 5.69
C HIS A 80 7.04 -10.86 5.27
N MET A 81 6.96 -9.85 6.13
CA MET A 81 7.61 -8.56 5.91
C MET A 81 9.11 -8.65 6.20
N SER A 82 9.94 -8.45 5.19
CA SER A 82 11.39 -8.36 5.29
C SER A 82 11.88 -6.91 5.27
N LYS A 83 12.54 -6.48 6.35
CA LYS A 83 13.20 -5.17 6.44
C LYS A 83 14.51 -5.11 5.65
N THR A 84 15.04 -6.25 5.19
CA THR A 84 16.33 -6.34 4.50
C THR A 84 16.18 -6.54 2.99
N ALA A 85 15.01 -6.98 2.52
CA ALA A 85 14.70 -7.15 1.10
C ALA A 85 14.97 -5.87 0.29
N LYS A 86 15.72 -6.00 -0.81
CA LYS A 86 16.16 -4.84 -1.62
C LYS A 86 15.13 -4.36 -2.62
N SER A 87 14.12 -5.17 -2.91
CA SER A 87 13.02 -4.85 -3.81
C SER A 87 11.77 -5.65 -3.47
N GLY A 88 10.61 -5.16 -3.87
CA GLY A 88 9.31 -5.80 -3.68
C GLY A 88 8.20 -5.02 -4.36
N SER A 89 7.02 -5.65 -4.45
CA SER A 89 5.80 -5.06 -5.02
C SER A 89 4.72 -4.75 -3.97
N ARG A 90 4.90 -5.26 -2.75
CA ARG A 90 4.02 -5.01 -1.60
C ARG A 90 4.86 -4.60 -0.39
N ILE A 91 4.44 -3.53 0.26
CA ILE A 91 5.10 -2.94 1.42
C ILE A 91 4.22 -3.20 2.64
N GLY A 92 4.80 -3.83 3.66
CA GLY A 92 4.18 -3.96 4.97
C GLY A 92 4.55 -2.80 5.87
N LEU A 93 3.62 -2.41 6.75
CA LEU A 93 3.81 -1.41 7.79
C LEU A 93 3.66 -2.06 9.17
N SER A 94 4.57 -1.74 10.07
CA SER A 94 4.53 -2.16 11.47
C SER A 94 4.65 -0.93 12.36
N PHE A 95 3.55 -0.55 13.00
CA PHE A 95 3.45 0.62 13.88
C PHE A 95 4.04 0.31 15.27
N GLN A 96 4.66 1.29 15.92
CA GLN A 96 5.32 1.07 17.23
C GLN A 96 4.32 0.84 18.37
N ASP A 97 3.21 1.58 18.39
CA ASP A 97 2.24 1.59 19.51
C ASP A 97 0.85 1.06 19.10
N VAL A 98 0.76 0.36 17.97
CA VAL A 98 -0.48 -0.21 17.44
C VAL A 98 -0.24 -1.67 17.10
N ARG A 99 -1.12 -2.54 17.58
CA ARG A 99 -1.04 -3.96 17.27
C ARG A 99 -1.38 -4.16 15.79
N GLN A 100 -0.71 -5.09 15.12
CA GLN A 100 -0.90 -5.29 13.67
C GLN A 100 -2.36 -5.60 13.32
N GLU A 101 -3.05 -6.35 14.18
CA GLU A 101 -4.47 -6.70 14.03
C GLU A 101 -5.43 -5.50 14.15
N ASP A 102 -4.98 -4.40 14.76
CA ASP A 102 -5.79 -3.19 14.92
C ASP A 102 -5.70 -2.28 13.68
N CYS A 103 -4.63 -2.41 12.88
CA CYS A 103 -4.41 -1.67 11.64
C CYS A 103 -3.74 -2.58 10.60
N MET A 104 -4.56 -3.28 9.83
CA MET A 104 -4.10 -4.11 8.72
C MET A 104 -4.09 -3.28 7.44
N MET A 105 -2.98 -2.56 7.23
CA MET A 105 -2.73 -1.81 6.00
C MET A 105 -1.35 -2.18 5.43
N ASP A 106 -1.38 -2.63 4.18
CA ASP A 106 -0.23 -2.77 3.32
C ASP A 106 -0.33 -1.73 2.18
N LEU A 107 0.74 -1.58 1.42
CA LEU A 107 0.76 -0.77 0.22
C LEU A 107 1.23 -1.61 -0.96
N ALA A 108 0.42 -1.72 -2.00
CA ALA A 108 0.90 -2.23 -3.28
C ALA A 108 1.57 -1.11 -4.06
N VAL A 109 2.64 -1.46 -4.77
CA VAL A 109 3.33 -0.55 -5.66
C VAL A 109 2.71 -0.66 -7.05
N LEU A 110 2.20 0.44 -7.58
CA LEU A 110 1.57 0.53 -8.90
C LEU A 110 2.32 1.52 -9.79
N ASP A 111 1.93 1.62 -11.06
CA ASP A 111 2.39 2.64 -12.01
C ASP A 111 3.92 2.80 -12.07
N ASP A 112 4.65 1.69 -12.23
CA ASP A 112 6.12 1.63 -12.27
C ASP A 112 6.82 2.23 -11.02
N GLY A 113 6.12 2.24 -9.87
CA GLY A 113 6.64 2.79 -8.62
C GLY A 113 6.32 4.26 -8.38
N GLU A 114 5.43 4.85 -9.17
CA GLU A 114 4.99 6.23 -8.99
C GLU A 114 3.72 6.35 -8.13
N THR A 115 3.06 5.23 -7.84
CA THR A 115 1.86 5.15 -6.98
C THR A 115 2.04 4.08 -5.91
N LEU A 116 1.68 4.39 -4.65
CA LEU A 116 1.44 3.40 -3.61
C LEU A 116 -0.06 3.32 -3.37
N CYS A 117 -0.69 2.16 -3.53
CA CYS A 117 -2.10 2.00 -3.20
C CYS A 117 -2.32 1.21 -1.92
N ALA A 118 -3.17 1.74 -1.04
CA ALA A 118 -3.55 1.07 0.18
C ALA A 118 -4.38 -0.19 -0.10
N THR A 119 -4.04 -1.25 0.62
CA THR A 119 -4.82 -2.47 0.64
C THR A 119 -4.77 -3.13 2.03
N ASN A 120 -5.83 -3.85 2.37
CA ASN A 120 -5.90 -4.79 3.48
C ASN A 120 -6.01 -6.25 3.00
N ASP A 121 -5.92 -6.47 1.69
CA ASP A 121 -6.01 -7.77 1.03
C ASP A 121 -4.86 -7.89 0.00
N PRO A 122 -3.90 -8.82 0.18
CA PRO A 122 -2.79 -9.00 -0.74
C PRO A 122 -3.21 -9.34 -2.17
N ASP A 123 -4.40 -9.92 -2.37
CA ASP A 123 -4.92 -10.32 -3.68
C ASP A 123 -5.64 -9.15 -4.39
N VAL A 124 -5.83 -8.03 -3.70
CA VAL A 124 -6.46 -6.82 -4.24
C VAL A 124 -5.53 -5.61 -4.03
N PRO A 125 -4.56 -5.36 -4.92
CA PRO A 125 -3.51 -4.34 -4.77
C PRO A 125 -3.98 -2.91 -4.43
N CYS A 126 -5.23 -2.58 -4.69
CA CYS A 126 -5.81 -1.26 -4.39
C CYS A 126 -7.18 -1.36 -3.72
N GLY A 127 -7.38 -2.37 -2.87
CA GLY A 127 -8.69 -2.71 -2.29
C GLY A 127 -9.31 -1.64 -1.39
N LEU A 128 -8.51 -0.69 -0.88
CA LEU A 128 -8.99 0.44 -0.09
C LEU A 128 -9.21 1.70 -0.93
N GLU A 129 -8.92 1.65 -2.23
CA GLU A 129 -9.11 2.73 -3.20
C GLU A 129 -8.38 4.04 -2.86
N VAL A 130 -7.35 3.99 -2.01
CA VAL A 130 -6.53 5.16 -1.63
C VAL A 130 -5.16 5.07 -2.28
N ARG A 131 -4.93 5.94 -3.27
CA ARG A 131 -3.68 6.05 -4.01
C ARG A 131 -2.85 7.21 -3.47
N PHE A 132 -1.67 6.90 -2.95
CA PHE A 132 -0.67 7.87 -2.57
C PHE A 132 0.24 8.16 -3.77
N SER A 133 0.51 9.44 -3.97
CA SER A 133 1.45 9.93 -4.98
C SER A 133 2.64 10.59 -4.31
N ARG A 134 3.80 10.62 -4.97
CA ARG A 134 4.99 11.30 -4.44
C ARG A 134 4.71 12.79 -4.24
N GLU A 135 5.09 13.30 -3.08
CA GLU A 135 5.18 14.74 -2.86
C GLU A 135 6.48 15.25 -3.53
N LYS A 136 6.38 16.37 -4.25
CA LYS A 136 7.48 16.95 -5.03
C LYS A 136 8.40 17.82 -4.19
#